data_AF-A0A024TEG6-F1
#
_entry.id   AF-A0A024TEG6-F1
#
_cell.length_a   1.000
_cell.length_b   1.000
_cell.length_c   1.000
_cell.angle_alpha   90.00
_cell.angle_beta   90.00
_cell.angle_gamma   90.00
#
_symmetry.space_group_name_H-M   'P 1'
#
loop_
_entity.id
_entity.type
_entity.pdbx_description
1 polymer ?
#
loop_
_entity_poly.entity_id
_entity_poly.type
_entity_poly.pdbx_seq_one_letter_code
_entity_poly.pdbx_strand_id
1 'polypeptide(L)'
;MTLPTDALAVPEAPISCDLSKPLVATESLREGQVIFYETAFVSSTGPTLLEGHHEEVCDDEECEGCVEVSNLDENEMHQVSDDVVDDFDALMTYCETKEALEAVDVHKNLFKLLHLYELDSTSLRDLLHLPVADDPVPSFLDAAIGLRAAHPNVVPLGLSENDLAHLIGVVNKYSIPLDEIDSTGLFLYVSQLQHSCLPNACFTDAGDSLWVTAIAPIAAGEAVTVDFYNFYYQPWMERQAVLADAKCICHCDLCLGHLPDKTRAFKCVSCANGIVHPTKDVFACASCGAVWDNELVHKATGEEATLMEELEVFTAASLRQIMDASMLHAYHHIFYTTCSTLMSESIDETLTPEQALVVYQELLNSLNYVVTYPHASKLQLLNLMAQTCVGLGRIDTAKMHYEAAHAMSCRVFGSTCGESKMFLELAENTPTTVDEMAALYGFEDDDDEVDDDDRDNENDEESPDPLDRAQSSHSTIGNVW
;
A
#
# COMPACT_ATOMS: atom_id res chain seq x y z
N MET A 1 -0.97 4.25 12.41
CA MET A 1 -0.52 3.07 13.21
C MET A 1 0.45 3.48 14.32
N THR A 2 0.69 2.65 15.35
CA THR A 2 1.68 2.97 16.41
C THR A 2 3.01 2.26 16.22
N LEU A 3 4.10 3.05 16.14
CA LEU A 3 5.48 2.56 16.00
C LEU A 3 5.85 1.47 17.03
N PRO A 4 6.59 0.42 16.62
CA PRO A 4 7.09 -0.60 17.53
C PRO A 4 8.07 -0.03 18.57
N THR A 5 7.89 -0.41 19.83
CA THR A 5 8.75 0.03 20.95
C THR A 5 10.16 -0.57 20.93
N ASP A 6 10.39 -1.62 20.16
CA ASP A 6 11.69 -2.28 19.96
C ASP A 6 12.38 -1.89 18.64
N ALA A 7 11.80 -0.96 17.88
CA ALA A 7 12.39 -0.46 16.65
C ALA A 7 13.68 0.34 16.92
N LEU A 8 14.74 0.04 16.18
CA LEU A 8 15.99 0.79 16.22
C LEU A 8 16.02 1.82 15.08
N ALA A 9 16.45 3.04 15.40
CA ALA A 9 16.75 4.03 14.38
C ALA A 9 18.06 3.66 13.65
N VAL A 10 18.26 4.25 12.47
CA VAL A 10 19.55 4.20 11.79
C VAL A 10 20.46 5.30 12.38
N PRO A 11 21.73 5.02 12.76
CA PRO A 11 22.56 3.88 12.38
C PRO A 11 22.66 2.73 13.40
N GLU A 12 21.87 2.72 14.48
CA GLU A 12 21.90 1.65 15.49
C GLU A 12 21.33 0.32 14.99
N ALA A 13 20.50 0.37 13.94
CA ALA A 13 19.87 -0.79 13.34
C ALA A 13 20.87 -1.81 12.72
N PRO A 14 20.52 -3.11 12.67
CA PRO A 14 21.33 -4.19 12.10
C PRO A 14 21.36 -4.20 10.56
N ILE A 15 21.59 -3.03 9.94
CA ILE A 15 21.69 -2.85 8.48
C ILE A 15 22.95 -2.06 8.10
N SER A 16 23.42 -2.25 6.87
CA SER A 16 24.52 -1.44 6.34
C SER A 16 24.08 0.01 6.11
N CYS A 17 24.90 1.00 6.48
CA CYS A 17 24.58 2.42 6.28
C CYS A 17 25.28 3.06 5.06
N ASP A 18 25.82 2.25 4.14
CA ASP A 18 26.48 2.73 2.92
C ASP A 18 25.45 3.02 1.83
N LEU A 19 24.98 4.27 1.74
CA LEU A 19 23.97 4.74 0.79
C LEU A 19 24.39 4.63 -0.70
N SER A 20 25.62 4.20 -1.00
CA SER A 20 26.06 3.88 -2.36
C SER A 20 25.75 2.43 -2.78
N LYS A 21 25.21 1.62 -1.86
CA LYS A 21 24.93 0.20 -2.08
C LYS A 21 23.55 -0.17 -1.53
N PRO A 22 22.95 -1.26 -2.03
CA PRO A 22 21.76 -1.85 -1.42
C PRO A 22 21.95 -2.10 0.07
N LEU A 23 20.89 -1.89 0.85
CA LEU A 23 20.90 -2.23 2.27
C LEU A 23 20.99 -3.74 2.47
N VAL A 24 22.00 -4.18 3.22
CA VAL A 24 22.18 -5.57 3.64
C VAL A 24 22.10 -5.70 5.16
N ALA A 25 21.60 -6.83 5.64
CA ALA A 25 21.60 -7.14 7.06
C ALA A 25 23.05 -7.30 7.58
N THR A 26 23.39 -6.71 8.73
CA THR A 26 24.73 -6.86 9.33
C THR A 26 24.83 -8.08 10.25
N GLU A 27 23.69 -8.62 10.66
CA GLU A 27 23.52 -9.86 11.41
C GLU A 27 22.34 -10.68 10.88
N SER A 28 22.13 -11.88 11.42
CA SER A 28 20.97 -12.68 11.06
C SER A 28 19.70 -12.15 11.71
N LEU A 29 18.67 -11.93 10.90
CA LEU A 29 17.37 -11.43 11.33
C LEU A 29 16.34 -12.56 11.28
N ARG A 30 15.45 -12.59 12.28
CA ARG A 30 14.35 -13.56 12.33
C ARG A 30 13.08 -12.96 11.74
N GLU A 31 12.22 -13.82 11.22
CA GLU A 31 10.85 -13.43 10.84
C GLU A 31 10.11 -12.80 12.04
N GLY A 32 9.38 -11.70 11.78
CA GLY A 32 8.70 -10.86 12.76
C GLY A 32 9.60 -9.88 13.53
N GLN A 33 10.90 -9.83 13.22
CA GLN A 33 11.81 -8.84 13.81
C GLN A 33 11.68 -7.51 13.08
N VAL A 34 11.38 -6.45 13.82
CA VAL A 34 11.54 -5.07 13.34
C VAL A 34 13.02 -4.81 13.12
N ILE A 35 13.38 -4.51 11.88
CA ILE A 35 14.76 -4.30 11.45
C ILE A 35 15.19 -2.89 11.83
N PHE A 36 14.42 -1.89 11.38
CA PHE A 36 14.67 -0.48 11.68
C PHE A 36 13.41 0.35 11.47
N TYR A 37 13.44 1.59 11.99
CA TYR A 37 12.52 2.63 11.58
C TYR A 37 13.27 3.87 11.11
N GLU A 38 12.61 4.67 10.28
CA GLU A 38 13.11 5.94 9.76
C GLU A 38 11.95 6.94 9.71
N THR A 39 12.15 8.11 10.29
CA THR A 39 11.26 9.26 10.10
C THR A 39 11.69 10.00 8.85
N ALA A 40 10.75 10.46 8.04
CA ALA A 40 11.04 11.23 6.83
C ALA A 40 11.91 12.44 7.15
N PHE A 41 12.87 12.73 6.29
CA PHE A 41 13.72 13.92 6.40
C PHE A 41 12.88 15.21 6.25
N VAL A 42 11.94 15.17 5.31
CA VAL A 42 10.81 16.09 5.13
C VAL A 42 9.64 15.26 4.63
N SER A 43 8.41 15.63 4.99
CA SER A 43 7.19 15.07 4.41
C SER A 43 6.23 16.19 4.08
N SER A 44 5.42 16.03 3.04
CA SER A 44 4.30 16.89 2.72
C SER A 44 3.04 16.42 3.43
N THR A 45 2.02 17.25 3.47
CA THR A 45 0.64 16.81 3.74
C THR A 45 -0.16 16.78 2.45
N GLY A 46 -1.05 15.80 2.35
CA GLY A 46 -1.96 15.62 1.23
C GLY A 46 -2.87 16.83 1.01
N PRO A 47 -3.52 16.94 -0.17
CA PRO A 47 -4.53 17.96 -0.38
C PRO A 47 -5.62 17.85 0.70
N THR A 48 -5.90 18.94 1.40
CA THR A 48 -7.00 18.94 2.38
C THR A 48 -8.31 19.05 1.62
N LEU A 49 -9.16 18.04 1.70
CA LEU A 49 -10.57 18.19 1.35
C LEU A 49 -11.21 19.11 2.39
N LEU A 50 -11.66 20.30 1.96
CA LEU A 50 -12.37 21.22 2.85
C LEU A 50 -13.71 20.59 3.27
N GLU A 51 -13.91 20.36 4.57
CA GLU A 51 -15.18 19.91 5.14
C GLU A 51 -16.33 20.85 4.73
N GLY A 52 -17.35 20.26 4.11
CA GLY A 52 -18.50 20.97 3.53
C GLY A 52 -18.81 20.61 2.08
N HIS A 53 -18.01 19.75 1.44
CA HIS A 53 -18.21 19.33 0.05
C HIS A 53 -18.23 17.80 -0.05
N HIS A 54 -19.37 17.29 -0.54
CA HIS A 54 -19.71 15.87 -0.64
C HIS A 54 -18.95 15.14 -1.77
N GLU A 55 -19.01 13.80 -1.75
CA GLU A 55 -18.37 12.88 -2.70
C GLU A 55 -18.70 13.17 -4.19
N GLU A 56 -17.84 12.69 -5.08
CA GLU A 56 -17.73 12.96 -6.53
C GLU A 56 -19.00 12.71 -7.39
N VAL A 57 -20.11 12.26 -6.82
CA VAL A 57 -21.39 12.03 -7.51
C VAL A 57 -22.49 12.91 -6.92
N CYS A 58 -22.28 14.21 -6.97
CA CYS A 58 -23.33 15.19 -6.71
C CYS A 58 -24.10 15.45 -8.02
N ASP A 59 -25.30 14.87 -8.15
CA ASP A 59 -26.23 15.08 -9.29
C ASP A 59 -26.90 16.48 -9.27
N ASP A 60 -26.48 17.39 -8.37
CA ASP A 60 -27.04 18.73 -8.25
C ASP A 60 -26.37 19.73 -9.20
N GLU A 61 -27.13 20.20 -10.19
CA GLU A 61 -26.69 21.18 -11.23
C GLU A 61 -26.30 22.57 -10.68
N GLU A 62 -26.38 22.80 -9.36
CA GLU A 62 -25.96 24.03 -8.65
C GLU A 62 -24.62 23.88 -7.88
N CYS A 63 -23.98 22.71 -7.86
CA CYS A 63 -22.68 22.51 -7.21
C CYS A 63 -21.53 22.95 -8.14
N GLU A 64 -20.74 23.96 -7.76
CA GLU A 64 -19.61 24.50 -8.56
C GLU A 64 -18.37 23.56 -8.66
N GLY A 65 -18.52 22.25 -8.41
CA GLY A 65 -17.44 21.26 -8.49
C GLY A 65 -16.49 21.29 -7.29
N CYS A 66 -16.06 20.12 -6.83
CA CYS A 66 -15.06 19.98 -5.79
C CYS A 66 -13.71 20.50 -6.32
N VAL A 67 -13.11 21.47 -5.63
CA VAL A 67 -11.74 21.93 -5.93
C VAL A 67 -10.84 21.34 -4.85
N GLU A 68 -10.00 20.38 -5.23
CA GLU A 68 -8.87 19.98 -4.39
C GLU A 68 -7.98 21.20 -4.16
N VAL A 69 -7.80 21.58 -2.90
CA VAL A 69 -6.97 22.75 -2.54
C VAL A 69 -5.62 22.24 -2.05
N SER A 70 -4.62 22.30 -2.92
CA SER A 70 -3.22 21.92 -2.67
C SER A 70 -2.44 22.96 -1.85
N ASN A 71 -3.08 23.63 -0.89
CA ASN A 71 -2.47 24.66 -0.05
C ASN A 71 -1.52 24.08 1.02
N LEU A 72 -0.67 24.95 1.58
CA LEU A 72 0.05 24.67 2.82
C LEU A 72 -0.93 24.71 3.99
N ASP A 73 -0.93 23.68 4.83
CA ASP A 73 -1.63 23.73 6.11
C ASP A 73 -0.86 24.53 7.17
N GLU A 74 -1.50 24.81 8.32
CA GLU A 74 -0.89 25.58 9.41
C GLU A 74 0.43 24.99 9.92
N ASN A 75 0.59 23.67 9.88
CA ASN A 75 1.82 23.00 10.29
C ASN A 75 2.91 23.14 9.22
N GLU A 76 2.56 23.03 7.94
CA GLU A 76 3.47 23.17 6.80
C GLU A 76 4.00 24.60 6.64
N MET A 77 3.18 25.61 6.95
CA MET A 77 3.60 27.03 6.90
C MET A 77 4.84 27.31 7.77
N HIS A 78 5.02 26.55 8.86
CA HIS A 78 6.19 26.68 9.74
C HIS A 78 7.42 25.89 9.27
N GLN A 79 7.29 25.08 8.22
CA GLN A 79 8.35 24.22 7.67
C GLN A 79 8.96 24.79 6.38
N VAL A 80 8.39 25.86 5.84
CA VAL A 80 8.90 26.59 4.67
C VAL A 80 9.25 28.03 5.04
N SER A 81 9.91 28.76 4.14
CA SER A 81 10.25 30.17 4.39
C SER A 81 9.04 31.10 4.20
N ASP A 82 9.07 32.28 4.83
CA ASP A 82 8.05 33.32 4.64
C ASP A 82 7.86 33.69 3.16
N ASP A 83 8.96 33.69 2.36
CA ASP A 83 8.90 33.93 0.92
C ASP A 83 8.12 32.83 0.16
N VAL A 84 8.15 31.57 0.63
CA VAL A 84 7.33 30.50 0.05
C VAL A 84 5.87 30.69 0.42
N VAL A 85 5.58 31.07 1.66
CA VAL A 85 4.20 31.33 2.12
C VAL A 85 3.57 32.49 1.34
N ASP A 86 4.31 33.59 1.17
CA ASP A 86 3.83 34.80 0.51
C ASP A 86 3.62 34.62 -1.01
N ASP A 87 4.33 33.68 -1.64
CA ASP A 87 4.35 33.48 -3.10
C ASP A 87 3.84 32.09 -3.54
N PHE A 88 3.13 31.37 -2.65
CA PHE A 88 2.77 29.96 -2.83
C PHE A 88 1.98 29.71 -4.12
N ASP A 89 0.93 30.48 -4.40
CA ASP A 89 0.11 30.32 -5.61
C ASP A 89 0.92 30.47 -6.91
N ALA A 90 1.87 31.42 -6.92
CA ALA A 90 2.73 31.65 -8.06
C ALA A 90 3.77 30.52 -8.22
N LEU A 91 4.28 29.98 -7.11
CA LEU A 91 5.14 28.80 -7.10
C LEU A 91 4.42 27.57 -7.65
N MET A 92 3.17 27.30 -7.23
CA MET A 92 2.36 26.19 -7.75
C MET A 92 2.19 26.32 -9.27
N THR A 93 1.76 27.51 -9.72
CA THR A 93 1.58 27.82 -11.15
C THR A 93 2.87 27.59 -11.94
N TYR A 94 4.04 27.93 -11.36
CA TYR A 94 5.33 27.66 -12.00
C TYR A 94 5.63 26.16 -12.06
N CYS A 95 5.47 25.44 -10.94
CA CYS A 95 5.78 24.02 -10.83
C CYS A 95 4.96 23.16 -11.80
N GLU A 96 3.67 23.46 -11.98
CA GLU A 96 2.79 22.81 -12.96
C GLU A 96 3.28 22.93 -14.42
N THR A 97 4.11 23.94 -14.73
CA THR A 97 4.69 24.08 -16.09
C THR A 97 5.92 23.21 -16.32
N LYS A 98 6.39 22.50 -15.29
CA LYS A 98 7.62 21.72 -15.28
C LYS A 98 7.34 20.28 -14.85
N GLU A 99 7.43 19.35 -15.79
CA GLU A 99 7.31 17.90 -15.54
C GLU A 99 8.11 17.41 -14.30
N ALA A 100 9.31 17.96 -14.09
CA ALA A 100 10.17 17.63 -12.94
C ALA A 100 9.64 18.06 -11.55
N LEU A 101 8.62 18.93 -11.50
CA LEU A 101 8.04 19.52 -10.30
C LEU A 101 6.50 19.42 -10.30
N GLU A 102 5.92 18.68 -11.23
CA GLU A 102 4.47 18.63 -11.44
C GLU A 102 3.73 18.04 -10.23
N ALA A 103 4.32 17.03 -9.58
CA ALA A 103 3.76 16.43 -8.38
C ALA A 103 3.82 17.40 -7.18
N VAL A 104 2.65 17.71 -6.61
CA VAL A 104 2.46 18.75 -5.59
C VAL A 104 3.26 18.48 -4.32
N ASP A 105 3.08 17.29 -3.81
CA ASP A 105 3.75 16.71 -2.68
C ASP A 105 5.29 16.69 -2.85
N VAL A 106 5.80 16.46 -4.06
CA VAL A 106 7.24 16.48 -4.37
C VAL A 106 7.84 17.89 -4.28
N HIS A 107 7.18 18.92 -4.81
CA HIS A 107 7.71 20.28 -4.73
C HIS A 107 7.51 20.93 -3.36
N LYS A 108 6.45 20.57 -2.60
CA LYS A 108 6.32 20.95 -1.18
C LYS A 108 7.52 20.45 -0.39
N ASN A 109 7.93 19.19 -0.59
CA ASN A 109 9.14 18.62 0.02
C ASN A 109 10.41 19.38 -0.39
N LEU A 110 10.54 19.77 -1.66
CA LEU A 110 11.65 20.61 -2.11
C LEU A 110 11.73 21.94 -1.35
N PHE A 111 10.62 22.67 -1.19
CA PHE A 111 10.62 23.95 -0.48
C PHE A 111 11.02 23.82 1.00
N LYS A 112 10.61 22.73 1.66
CA LYS A 112 11.06 22.41 3.02
C LYS A 112 12.56 22.18 3.08
N LEU A 113 13.15 21.49 2.10
CA LEU A 113 14.61 21.33 2.01
C LEU A 113 15.34 22.67 1.83
N LEU A 114 14.80 23.57 1.00
CA LEU A 114 15.38 24.90 0.81
C LEU A 114 15.38 25.69 2.12
N HIS A 115 14.26 25.66 2.86
CA HIS A 115 14.17 26.30 4.16
C HIS A 115 15.16 25.71 5.18
N LEU A 116 15.29 24.38 5.23
CA LEU A 116 16.28 23.72 6.09
C LEU A 116 17.73 24.17 5.77
N TYR A 117 18.05 24.40 4.49
CA TYR A 117 19.36 24.92 4.09
C TYR A 117 19.59 26.38 4.53
N GLU A 118 18.55 27.21 4.51
CA GLU A 118 18.63 28.59 5.00
C GLU A 118 18.91 28.66 6.50
N LEU A 119 18.27 27.77 7.26
CA LEU A 119 18.47 27.64 8.70
C LEU A 119 19.86 27.06 9.03
N ASP A 120 20.30 26.05 8.29
CA ASP A 120 21.62 25.43 8.41
C ASP A 120 22.13 24.94 7.05
N SER A 121 23.18 25.57 6.52
CA SER A 121 23.77 25.23 5.22
C SER A 121 24.44 23.86 5.17
N THR A 122 24.55 23.15 6.30
CA THR A 122 25.07 21.79 6.36
C THR A 122 23.98 20.72 6.39
N SER A 123 22.70 21.10 6.54
CA SER A 123 21.56 20.19 6.68
C SER A 123 21.38 19.25 5.49
N LEU A 124 21.68 19.71 4.27
CA LEU A 124 21.46 18.94 3.04
C LEU A 124 22.68 18.10 2.60
N ARG A 125 23.72 18.01 3.44
CA ARG A 125 24.99 17.38 3.04
C ARG A 125 24.82 15.95 2.55
N ASP A 126 24.04 15.14 3.25
CA ASP A 126 23.86 13.72 2.91
C ASP A 126 23.00 13.56 1.65
N LEU A 127 21.97 14.41 1.50
CA LEU A 127 21.11 14.44 0.31
C LEU A 127 21.88 14.79 -0.96
N LEU A 128 22.79 15.77 -0.89
CA LEU A 128 23.63 16.18 -2.03
C LEU A 128 24.67 15.11 -2.46
N HIS A 129 24.81 14.04 -1.69
CA HIS A 129 25.67 12.90 -2.02
C HIS A 129 24.89 11.67 -2.50
N LEU A 130 23.55 11.72 -2.52
CA LEU A 130 22.73 10.62 -2.99
C LEU A 130 22.85 10.42 -4.51
N PRO A 131 22.88 9.17 -5.00
CA PRO A 131 23.00 8.91 -6.43
C PRO A 131 21.68 9.15 -7.16
N VAL A 132 21.51 10.31 -7.78
CA VAL A 132 20.42 10.57 -8.75
C VAL A 132 20.82 9.98 -10.12
N ALA A 133 19.86 9.41 -10.87
CA ALA A 133 20.15 8.89 -12.21
C ALA A 133 20.66 10.00 -13.15
N ASP A 134 21.59 9.66 -14.05
CA ASP A 134 22.22 10.63 -14.97
C ASP A 134 21.24 11.23 -16.01
N ASP A 135 20.06 10.63 -16.21
CA ASP A 135 19.24 10.81 -17.42
C ASP A 135 17.98 11.70 -17.31
N PRO A 136 17.76 12.48 -16.23
CA PRO A 136 16.94 13.69 -16.31
C PRO A 136 17.71 14.98 -15.97
N VAL A 137 19.05 14.95 -15.93
CA VAL A 137 19.86 16.13 -15.60
C VAL A 137 19.47 17.40 -16.38
N PRO A 138 19.11 17.35 -17.69
CA PRO A 138 18.70 18.56 -18.40
C PRO A 138 17.36 19.15 -17.94
N SER A 139 16.33 18.34 -17.67
CA SER A 139 15.01 18.84 -17.25
C SER A 139 15.06 19.35 -15.81
N PHE A 140 15.77 18.66 -14.92
CA PHE A 140 16.00 19.10 -13.55
C PHE A 140 16.80 20.40 -13.50
N LEU A 141 17.82 20.54 -14.35
CA LEU A 141 18.58 21.78 -14.44
C LEU A 141 17.77 22.94 -15.02
N ASP A 142 16.93 22.69 -16.03
CA ASP A 142 16.03 23.71 -16.57
C ASP A 142 15.01 24.19 -15.52
N ALA A 143 14.41 23.26 -14.77
CA ALA A 143 13.52 23.56 -13.64
C ALA A 143 14.25 24.37 -12.55
N ALA A 144 15.46 23.97 -12.17
CA ALA A 144 16.26 24.69 -11.17
C ALA A 144 16.61 26.12 -11.60
N ILE A 145 17.05 26.32 -12.85
CA ILE A 145 17.36 27.64 -13.41
C ILE A 145 16.11 28.50 -13.47
N GLY A 146 15.01 27.95 -13.97
CA GLY A 146 13.74 28.67 -14.09
C GLY A 146 13.15 29.05 -12.74
N LEU A 147 13.20 28.15 -11.74
CA LEU A 147 12.70 28.41 -10.39
C LEU A 147 13.46 29.56 -9.75
N ARG A 148 14.79 29.57 -9.84
CA ARG A 148 15.61 30.69 -9.33
C ARG A 148 15.34 32.00 -10.10
N ALA A 149 15.09 31.93 -11.40
CA ALA A 149 14.82 33.11 -12.21
C ALA A 149 13.44 33.73 -11.91
N ALA A 150 12.43 32.90 -11.68
CA ALA A 150 11.06 33.31 -11.39
C ALA A 150 10.88 33.72 -9.93
N HIS A 151 11.46 32.95 -8.99
CA HIS A 151 11.30 33.09 -7.54
C HIS A 151 12.66 33.17 -6.83
N PRO A 152 13.43 34.26 -7.03
CA PRO A 152 14.82 34.34 -6.55
C PRO A 152 14.96 34.37 -5.03
N ASN A 153 13.91 34.76 -4.29
CA ASN A 153 13.95 34.80 -2.82
C ASN A 153 13.68 33.43 -2.18
N VAL A 154 12.98 32.54 -2.88
CA VAL A 154 12.67 31.17 -2.43
C VAL A 154 13.91 30.27 -2.51
N VAL A 155 14.81 30.55 -3.44
CA VAL A 155 16.01 29.73 -3.66
C VAL A 155 17.21 30.32 -2.92
N PRO A 156 17.79 29.62 -1.92
CA PRO A 156 18.90 30.12 -1.14
C PRO A 156 20.11 30.49 -2.01
N LEU A 157 20.74 31.64 -1.74
CA LEU A 157 21.92 32.12 -2.46
C LEU A 157 23.13 31.19 -2.35
N GLY A 158 23.19 30.38 -1.29
CA GLY A 158 24.28 29.45 -1.03
C GLY A 158 24.18 28.13 -1.79
N LEU A 159 23.04 27.82 -2.43
CA LEU A 159 22.89 26.64 -3.29
C LEU A 159 23.22 27.03 -4.74
N SER A 160 23.96 26.20 -5.47
CA SER A 160 24.10 26.40 -6.92
C SER A 160 22.88 25.87 -7.69
N GLU A 161 22.74 26.22 -8.96
CA GLU A 161 21.69 25.64 -9.82
C GLU A 161 21.89 24.13 -10.01
N ASN A 162 23.13 23.64 -9.98
CA ASN A 162 23.41 22.21 -10.04
C ASN A 162 23.01 21.49 -8.75
N ASP A 163 23.24 22.11 -7.58
CA ASP A 163 22.81 21.53 -6.31
C ASP A 163 21.28 21.49 -6.23
N LEU A 164 20.61 22.57 -6.67
CA LEU A 164 19.15 22.60 -6.75
C LEU A 164 18.61 21.54 -7.72
N ALA A 165 19.19 21.42 -8.92
CA ALA A 165 18.82 20.38 -9.88
C ALA A 165 19.02 18.96 -9.30
N HIS A 166 20.08 18.77 -8.53
CA HIS A 166 20.33 17.51 -7.83
C HIS A 166 19.26 17.24 -6.77
N LEU A 167 18.90 18.23 -5.96
CA LEU A 167 17.82 18.10 -4.97
C LEU A 167 16.48 17.78 -5.61
N ILE A 168 16.14 18.39 -6.76
CA ILE A 168 14.95 18.04 -7.55
C ILE A 168 14.98 16.55 -7.90
N GLY A 169 16.12 16.06 -8.38
CA GLY A 169 16.27 14.63 -8.67
C GLY A 169 16.24 13.74 -7.44
N VAL A 170 16.69 14.23 -6.28
CA VAL A 170 16.59 13.51 -5.00
C VAL A 170 15.14 13.36 -4.58
N VAL A 171 14.35 14.45 -4.55
CA VAL A 171 12.94 14.37 -4.14
C VAL A 171 12.10 13.53 -5.08
N ASN A 172 12.38 13.52 -6.38
CA ASN A 172 11.68 12.66 -7.34
C ASN A 172 12.01 11.17 -7.18
N LYS A 173 13.21 10.84 -6.68
CA LYS A 173 13.69 9.46 -6.61
C LYS A 173 13.50 8.80 -5.25
N TYR A 174 13.64 9.58 -4.18
CA TYR A 174 13.76 9.08 -2.81
C TYR A 174 12.55 9.41 -1.93
N SER A 175 11.53 10.09 -2.50
CA SER A 175 10.25 10.24 -1.83
C SER A 175 9.42 8.98 -1.97
N ILE A 176 8.75 8.59 -0.87
CA ILE A 176 7.91 7.40 -0.78
C ILE A 176 6.51 7.86 -0.38
N PRO A 177 5.44 7.37 -1.04
CA PRO A 177 4.06 7.58 -0.62
C PRO A 177 3.80 7.06 0.79
N LEU A 178 3.03 7.82 1.57
CA LEU A 178 2.63 7.53 2.93
C LEU A 178 1.10 7.51 2.97
N ASP A 179 0.54 6.33 3.15
CA ASP A 179 -0.90 6.09 3.04
C ASP A 179 -1.65 6.73 4.21
N GLU A 180 -1.10 6.72 5.43
CA GLU A 180 -1.75 7.28 6.63
C GLU A 180 -1.96 8.80 6.57
N ILE A 181 -1.15 9.52 5.79
CA ILE A 181 -1.24 10.99 5.67
C ILE A 181 -1.53 11.46 4.24
N ASP A 182 -1.83 10.52 3.34
CA ASP A 182 -2.11 10.74 1.92
C ASP A 182 -1.09 11.69 1.25
N SER A 183 0.20 11.42 1.45
CA SER A 183 1.27 12.31 1.01
C SER A 183 2.59 11.60 0.73
N THR A 184 3.69 12.33 0.55
CA THR A 184 5.02 11.75 0.39
C THR A 184 6.03 12.22 1.43
N GLY A 185 6.89 11.29 1.86
CA GLY A 185 8.04 11.56 2.72
C GLY A 185 9.36 11.26 2.01
N LEU A 186 10.38 12.08 2.23
CA LEU A 186 11.74 11.86 1.72
C LEU A 186 12.53 10.99 2.70
N PHE A 187 12.92 9.78 2.28
CA PHE A 187 13.65 8.82 3.12
C PHE A 187 15.06 8.57 2.59
N LEU A 188 16.05 8.44 3.48
CA LEU A 188 17.44 8.17 3.11
C LEU A 188 17.72 6.67 2.99
N TYR A 189 17.19 5.86 3.92
CA TYR A 189 17.53 4.45 4.04
C TYR A 189 16.44 3.55 3.46
N VAL A 190 15.15 3.77 3.80
CA VAL A 190 14.04 2.96 3.27
C VAL A 190 14.04 2.99 1.73
N SER A 191 14.35 4.13 1.15
CA SER A 191 14.44 4.33 -0.31
C SER A 191 15.63 3.60 -0.99
N GLN A 192 16.55 3.03 -0.21
CA GLN A 192 17.67 2.21 -0.70
C GLN A 192 17.39 0.70 -0.63
N LEU A 193 16.24 0.30 -0.09
CA LEU A 193 15.79 -1.09 -0.15
C LEU A 193 15.60 -1.48 -1.62
N GLN A 194 15.74 -2.77 -1.90
CA GLN A 194 15.54 -3.27 -3.27
C GLN A 194 14.17 -3.91 -3.41
N HIS A 195 13.55 -3.68 -4.58
CA HIS A 195 12.33 -4.39 -4.94
C HIS A 195 12.58 -5.90 -5.13
N SER A 196 11.72 -6.73 -4.54
CA SER A 196 11.58 -8.14 -4.85
C SER A 196 10.10 -8.53 -4.85
N CYS A 197 9.62 -9.23 -5.90
CA CYS A 197 8.28 -9.82 -5.89
C CYS A 197 8.17 -11.02 -4.92
N LEU A 198 9.30 -11.53 -4.41
CA LEU A 198 9.39 -12.44 -3.28
C LEU A 198 10.18 -11.76 -2.17
N PRO A 199 9.57 -10.78 -1.48
CA PRO A 199 10.26 -9.98 -0.49
C PRO A 199 10.63 -10.81 0.75
N ASN A 200 11.70 -10.41 1.43
CA ASN A 200 12.07 -10.94 2.74
C ASN A 200 11.79 -9.96 3.89
N ALA A 201 11.35 -8.74 3.57
CA ALA A 201 10.85 -7.75 4.50
C ALA A 201 9.59 -7.04 3.96
N CYS A 202 8.83 -6.39 4.83
CA CYS A 202 7.80 -5.42 4.45
C CYS A 202 8.07 -4.10 5.17
N PHE A 203 7.53 -3.00 4.64
CA PHE A 203 7.49 -1.73 5.35
C PHE A 203 6.06 -1.38 5.76
N THR A 204 5.94 -0.52 6.75
CA THR A 204 4.67 -0.06 7.30
C THR A 204 4.84 1.39 7.75
N ASP A 205 3.83 2.20 7.51
CA ASP A 205 3.80 3.63 7.83
C ASP A 205 3.10 3.93 9.15
N ALA A 206 3.60 4.96 9.83
CA ALA A 206 3.04 5.57 11.02
C ALA A 206 3.25 7.09 10.91
N GLY A 207 2.26 7.80 10.37
CA GLY A 207 2.37 9.22 10.08
C GLY A 207 3.48 9.53 9.07
N ASP A 208 4.49 10.29 9.49
CA ASP A 208 5.67 10.67 8.70
C ASP A 208 6.82 9.65 8.76
N SER A 209 6.59 8.50 9.39
CA SER A 209 7.62 7.51 9.71
C SER A 209 7.32 6.16 9.07
N LEU A 210 8.36 5.46 8.65
CA LEU A 210 8.29 4.09 8.15
C LEU A 210 9.08 3.16 9.06
N TRP A 211 8.61 1.93 9.26
CA TRP A 211 9.43 0.87 9.81
C TRP A 211 9.42 -0.37 8.93
N VAL A 212 10.50 -1.14 9.01
CA VAL A 212 10.73 -2.32 8.19
C VAL A 212 10.79 -3.55 9.08
N THR A 213 10.02 -4.58 8.73
CA THR A 213 9.96 -5.85 9.48
C THR A 213 10.37 -7.00 8.58
N ALA A 214 11.22 -7.89 9.08
CA ALA A 214 11.58 -9.12 8.37
C ALA A 214 10.39 -10.08 8.34
N ILE A 215 9.94 -10.47 7.15
CA ILE A 215 8.83 -11.44 6.94
C ILE A 215 9.35 -12.82 6.49
N ALA A 216 10.67 -12.97 6.40
CA ALA A 216 11.37 -14.23 6.28
C ALA A 216 12.70 -14.13 7.06
N PRO A 217 13.37 -15.26 7.37
CA PRO A 217 14.73 -15.21 7.90
C PRO A 217 15.67 -14.53 6.90
N ILE A 218 16.51 -13.59 7.36
CA ILE A 218 17.51 -12.88 6.54
C ILE A 218 18.90 -13.19 7.11
N ALA A 219 19.83 -13.67 6.28
CA ALA A 219 21.19 -13.95 6.71
C ALA A 219 22.05 -12.68 6.78
N ALA A 220 23.10 -12.69 7.61
CA ALA A 220 24.08 -11.61 7.61
C ALA A 220 24.74 -11.47 6.23
N GLY A 221 24.77 -10.25 5.70
CA GLY A 221 25.25 -9.91 4.36
C GLY A 221 24.21 -10.10 3.24
N GLU A 222 23.02 -10.59 3.55
CA GLU A 222 21.90 -10.69 2.60
C GLU A 222 21.20 -9.35 2.44
N ALA A 223 20.73 -9.04 1.22
CA ALA A 223 19.98 -7.83 0.94
C ALA A 223 18.61 -7.85 1.61
N VAL A 224 18.20 -6.71 2.16
CA VAL A 224 16.83 -6.50 2.65
C VAL A 224 16.00 -6.03 1.47
N THR A 225 14.91 -6.75 1.19
CA THR A 225 14.08 -6.55 0.00
C THR A 225 12.60 -6.44 0.37
N VAL A 226 11.89 -5.56 -0.32
CA VAL A 226 10.47 -5.27 -0.11
C VAL A 226 9.72 -5.30 -1.44
N ASP A 227 8.40 -5.37 -1.39
CA ASP A 227 7.54 -5.24 -2.58
C ASP A 227 7.00 -3.81 -2.69
N PHE A 228 7.77 -2.92 -3.32
CA PHE A 228 7.36 -1.52 -3.53
C PHE A 228 6.12 -1.30 -4.41
N TYR A 229 5.69 -2.31 -5.17
CA TYR A 229 4.63 -2.15 -6.15
C TYR A 229 3.40 -3.02 -5.85
N ASN A 230 3.36 -3.66 -4.68
CA ASN A 230 2.23 -4.46 -4.22
C ASN A 230 1.87 -5.62 -5.19
N PHE A 231 2.87 -6.28 -5.75
CA PHE A 231 2.75 -7.33 -6.77
C PHE A 231 2.34 -8.71 -6.25
N TYR A 232 2.05 -8.87 -4.95
CA TYR A 232 1.86 -10.15 -4.27
C TYR A 232 0.86 -11.12 -4.94
N TYR A 233 -0.13 -10.63 -5.70
CA TYR A 233 -1.07 -11.44 -6.48
C TYR A 233 -1.13 -11.11 -7.97
N GLN A 234 -0.24 -10.28 -8.49
CA GLN A 234 -0.21 -9.94 -9.92
C GLN A 234 0.49 -11.02 -10.75
N PRO A 235 0.02 -11.37 -11.96
CA PRO A 235 0.72 -12.29 -12.86
C PRO A 235 2.03 -11.72 -13.41
N TRP A 236 2.95 -12.61 -13.80
CA TRP A 236 4.30 -12.22 -14.23
C TRP A 236 4.32 -11.15 -15.34
N MET A 237 3.42 -11.25 -16.31
CA MET A 237 3.35 -10.29 -17.43
C MET A 237 3.05 -8.87 -16.96
N GLU A 238 2.08 -8.70 -16.05
CA GLU A 238 1.71 -7.41 -15.48
C GLU A 238 2.84 -6.84 -14.64
N ARG A 239 3.46 -7.66 -13.77
CA ARG A 239 4.65 -7.26 -13.00
C ARG A 239 5.77 -6.73 -13.90
N GLN A 240 6.05 -7.42 -15.01
CA GLN A 240 7.09 -6.97 -15.96
C GLN A 240 6.72 -5.66 -16.67
N ALA A 241 5.45 -5.43 -16.97
CA ALA A 241 5.01 -4.18 -17.58
C ALA A 241 5.23 -2.99 -16.63
N VAL A 242 4.77 -3.10 -15.38
CA VAL A 242 4.94 -2.05 -14.36
C VAL A 242 6.42 -1.82 -14.04
N LEU A 243 7.23 -2.88 -13.89
CA LEU A 243 8.68 -2.74 -13.65
C LEU A 243 9.40 -2.07 -14.82
N ALA A 244 9.01 -2.36 -16.06
CA ALA A 244 9.61 -1.74 -17.24
C ALA A 244 9.30 -0.24 -17.30
N ASP A 245 8.07 0.15 -16.98
CA ASP A 245 7.63 1.54 -16.94
C ASP A 245 8.34 2.33 -15.83
N ALA A 246 8.41 1.75 -14.63
CA ALA A 246 9.15 2.30 -13.50
C ALA A 246 10.69 2.22 -13.65
N LYS A 247 11.21 1.72 -14.78
CA LYS A 247 12.64 1.51 -15.05
C LYS A 247 13.36 0.73 -13.95
N CYS A 248 12.63 -0.17 -13.29
CA CYS A 248 13.10 -1.00 -12.20
C CYS A 248 13.44 -2.41 -12.68
N ILE A 249 14.61 -2.93 -12.31
CA ILE A 249 15.03 -4.28 -12.68
C ILE A 249 14.95 -5.19 -11.46
N CYS A 250 13.91 -6.02 -11.40
CA CYS A 250 13.78 -7.04 -10.37
C CYS A 250 14.60 -8.29 -10.70
N HIS A 251 15.40 -8.75 -9.72
CA HIS A 251 16.26 -9.92 -9.85
C HIS A 251 15.76 -11.14 -9.07
N CYS A 252 14.50 -11.13 -8.61
CA CYS A 252 13.95 -12.24 -7.85
C CYS A 252 13.72 -13.49 -8.73
N ASP A 253 13.66 -14.66 -8.09
CA ASP A 253 13.50 -15.93 -8.80
C ASP A 253 12.19 -16.05 -9.60
N LEU A 254 11.12 -15.32 -9.23
CA LEU A 254 9.91 -15.22 -10.06
C LEU A 254 10.18 -14.45 -11.35
N CYS A 255 10.78 -13.26 -11.27
CA CYS A 255 11.08 -12.43 -12.43
C CYS A 255 12.09 -13.08 -13.38
N LEU A 256 13.09 -13.80 -12.85
CA LEU A 256 14.05 -14.57 -13.63
C LEU A 256 13.45 -15.86 -14.24
N GLY A 257 12.21 -16.21 -13.86
CA GLY A 257 11.51 -17.41 -14.28
C GLY A 257 12.18 -18.70 -13.79
N HIS A 258 12.81 -18.65 -12.62
CA HIS A 258 13.31 -19.82 -11.90
C HIS A 258 12.20 -20.52 -11.09
N LEU A 259 11.17 -19.76 -10.71
CA LEU A 259 10.01 -20.25 -9.99
C LEU A 259 8.73 -20.16 -10.84
N PRO A 260 7.75 -21.04 -10.59
CA PRO A 260 6.46 -21.01 -11.26
C PRO A 260 5.63 -19.79 -10.87
N ASP A 261 4.87 -19.23 -11.82
CA ASP A 261 3.95 -18.14 -11.57
C ASP A 261 2.62 -18.68 -11.01
N LYS A 262 2.54 -18.75 -9.68
CA LYS A 262 1.40 -19.36 -8.99
C LYS A 262 0.09 -18.59 -9.12
N THR A 263 0.14 -17.33 -9.51
CA THR A 263 -1.03 -16.49 -9.80
C THR A 263 -1.71 -16.90 -11.11
N ARG A 264 -1.03 -17.66 -11.98
CA ARG A 264 -1.60 -18.26 -13.20
C ARG A 264 -1.77 -19.77 -13.01
N ALA A 265 -2.64 -20.13 -12.06
CA ALA A 265 -2.90 -21.51 -11.68
C ALA A 265 -4.00 -22.17 -12.52
N PHE A 266 -3.75 -23.34 -13.08
CA PHE A 266 -4.73 -24.11 -13.87
C PHE A 266 -4.99 -25.50 -13.28
N LYS A 267 -6.18 -26.08 -13.54
CA LYS A 267 -6.52 -27.43 -13.10
C LYS A 267 -5.85 -28.48 -13.98
N CYS A 268 -5.16 -29.44 -13.38
CA CYS A 268 -4.51 -30.51 -14.12
C CYS A 268 -5.52 -31.48 -14.74
N VAL A 269 -5.41 -31.72 -16.06
CA VAL A 269 -6.24 -32.72 -16.76
C VAL A 269 -5.75 -34.17 -16.55
N SER A 270 -4.54 -34.35 -16.01
CA SER A 270 -3.92 -35.68 -15.82
C SER A 270 -4.09 -36.24 -14.41
N CYS A 271 -4.50 -35.43 -13.43
CA CYS A 271 -4.80 -35.90 -12.07
C CYS A 271 -5.80 -34.97 -11.37
N ALA A 272 -6.66 -35.53 -10.52
CA ALA A 272 -7.84 -34.86 -10.01
C ALA A 272 -7.59 -33.56 -9.22
N ASN A 273 -6.50 -33.51 -8.43
CA ASN A 273 -6.18 -32.38 -7.54
C ASN A 273 -4.84 -31.72 -7.93
N GLY A 274 -4.38 -31.92 -9.17
CA GLY A 274 -3.15 -31.31 -9.63
C GLY A 274 -3.36 -29.86 -10.03
N ILE A 275 -2.40 -29.00 -9.72
CA ILE A 275 -2.38 -27.61 -10.15
C ILE A 275 -1.20 -27.41 -11.09
N VAL A 276 -1.47 -26.83 -12.25
CA VAL A 276 -0.49 -26.51 -13.29
C VAL A 276 -0.14 -25.04 -13.21
N HIS A 277 1.15 -24.72 -13.29
CA HIS A 277 1.64 -23.35 -13.35
C HIS A 277 2.55 -23.16 -14.54
N PRO A 278 2.54 -21.98 -15.18
CA PRO A 278 3.57 -21.61 -16.12
C PRO A 278 4.87 -21.30 -15.37
N THR A 279 5.98 -21.83 -15.86
CA THR A 279 7.34 -21.36 -15.56
C THR A 279 7.97 -20.99 -16.90
N LYS A 280 8.07 -19.69 -17.18
CA LYS A 280 8.29 -19.18 -18.53
C LYS A 280 7.17 -19.72 -19.45
N ASP A 281 7.52 -20.53 -20.44
CA ASP A 281 6.58 -21.11 -21.41
C ASP A 281 6.21 -22.57 -21.11
N VAL A 282 6.66 -23.13 -19.97
CA VAL A 282 6.41 -24.54 -19.62
C VAL A 282 5.29 -24.63 -18.59
N PHE A 283 4.18 -25.26 -18.98
CA PHE A 283 3.03 -25.52 -18.13
C PHE A 283 3.14 -26.93 -17.55
N ALA A 284 3.49 -27.03 -16.27
CA ALA A 284 3.71 -28.31 -15.59
C ALA A 284 2.89 -28.43 -14.31
N CYS A 285 2.30 -29.62 -14.10
CA CYS A 285 1.58 -29.95 -12.88
C CYS A 285 2.54 -30.13 -11.69
N ALA A 286 2.32 -29.39 -10.61
CA ALA A 286 3.11 -29.48 -9.39
C ALA A 286 2.96 -30.84 -8.67
N SER A 287 1.84 -31.56 -8.90
CA SER A 287 1.54 -32.81 -8.20
C SER A 287 2.00 -34.06 -8.94
N CYS A 288 1.77 -34.15 -10.26
CA CYS A 288 2.08 -35.34 -11.06
C CYS A 288 3.22 -35.14 -12.07
N GLY A 289 3.73 -33.92 -12.24
CA GLY A 289 4.80 -33.60 -13.18
C GLY A 289 4.40 -33.65 -14.66
N ALA A 290 3.10 -33.85 -14.97
CA ALA A 290 2.62 -33.82 -16.34
C ALA A 290 2.84 -32.42 -16.94
N VAL A 291 3.50 -32.37 -18.09
CA VAL A 291 3.72 -31.16 -18.89
C VAL A 291 2.66 -31.11 -19.98
N TRP A 292 2.01 -29.96 -20.14
CA TRP A 292 1.00 -29.75 -21.17
C TRP A 292 1.65 -29.56 -22.54
N ASP A 293 0.95 -30.05 -23.57
CA ASP A 293 1.31 -29.78 -24.96
C ASP A 293 0.74 -28.42 -25.41
N ASN A 294 1.15 -27.99 -26.60
CA ASN A 294 0.73 -26.69 -27.14
C ASN A 294 -0.80 -26.59 -27.35
N GLU A 295 -1.49 -27.70 -27.56
CA GLU A 295 -2.96 -27.68 -27.75
C GLU A 295 -3.66 -27.39 -26.42
N LEU A 296 -3.27 -28.07 -25.34
CA LEU A 296 -3.79 -27.81 -24.00
C LEU A 296 -3.43 -26.41 -23.51
N VAL A 297 -2.19 -25.96 -23.74
CA VAL A 297 -1.76 -24.60 -23.39
C VAL A 297 -2.62 -23.58 -24.14
N HIS A 298 -2.75 -23.71 -25.46
CA HIS A 298 -3.55 -22.77 -26.27
C HIS A 298 -5.02 -22.71 -25.84
N LYS A 299 -5.61 -23.87 -25.51
CA LYS A 299 -6.98 -23.93 -24.99
C LYS A 299 -7.11 -23.20 -23.65
N ALA A 300 -6.19 -23.46 -22.71
CA ALA A 300 -6.24 -22.87 -21.37
C ALA A 300 -6.00 -21.34 -21.40
N THR A 301 -5.03 -20.87 -22.18
CA THR A 301 -4.75 -19.43 -22.33
C THR A 301 -5.83 -18.72 -23.15
N GLY A 302 -6.50 -19.42 -24.05
CA GLY A 302 -7.67 -18.90 -24.76
C GLY A 302 -8.85 -18.65 -23.81
N GLU A 303 -9.13 -19.61 -22.92
CA GLU A 303 -10.14 -19.44 -21.88
C GLU A 303 -9.77 -18.35 -20.86
N GLU A 304 -8.50 -18.28 -20.47
CA GLU A 304 -7.98 -17.19 -19.62
C GLU A 304 -8.24 -15.81 -20.25
N ALA A 305 -7.92 -15.63 -21.54
CA ALA A 305 -8.18 -14.37 -22.25
C ALA A 305 -9.68 -14.04 -22.31
N THR A 306 -10.54 -15.02 -22.61
CA THR A 306 -12.00 -14.83 -22.61
C THR A 306 -12.52 -14.42 -21.24
N LEU A 307 -12.06 -15.06 -20.16
CA LEU A 307 -12.47 -14.69 -18.81
C LEU A 307 -11.94 -13.31 -18.40
N MET A 308 -10.74 -12.93 -18.83
CA MET A 308 -10.21 -11.59 -18.53
C MET A 308 -11.03 -10.48 -19.20
N GLU A 309 -11.60 -10.74 -20.38
CA GLU A 309 -12.37 -9.76 -21.16
C GLU A 309 -13.88 -9.76 -20.84
N GLU A 310 -14.46 -10.92 -20.54
CA GLU A 310 -15.92 -11.11 -20.52
C GLU A 310 -16.48 -11.51 -19.14
N LEU A 311 -15.65 -11.69 -18.11
CA LEU A 311 -16.13 -12.15 -16.80
C LEU A 311 -16.86 -11.04 -16.04
N GLU A 312 -18.19 -11.08 -16.09
CA GLU A 312 -19.07 -10.26 -15.26
C GLU A 312 -19.77 -11.15 -14.22
N VAL A 313 -19.51 -10.90 -12.94
CA VAL A 313 -20.09 -11.67 -11.84
C VAL A 313 -20.52 -10.78 -10.71
N PHE A 314 -21.78 -10.93 -10.29
CA PHE A 314 -22.40 -10.15 -9.21
C PHE A 314 -22.71 -10.97 -7.96
N THR A 315 -22.43 -12.29 -7.97
CA THR A 315 -22.66 -13.14 -6.78
C THR A 315 -21.58 -14.21 -6.62
N ALA A 316 -21.27 -14.55 -5.36
CA ALA A 316 -20.34 -15.62 -5.02
C ALA A 316 -20.76 -17.00 -5.58
N ALA A 317 -22.08 -17.25 -5.70
CA ALA A 317 -22.60 -18.51 -6.22
C ALA A 317 -22.33 -18.65 -7.73
N SER A 318 -22.55 -17.59 -8.50
CA SER A 318 -22.24 -17.56 -9.93
C SER A 318 -20.74 -17.71 -10.16
N LEU A 319 -19.91 -17.03 -9.38
CA LEU A 319 -18.45 -17.14 -9.47
C LEU A 319 -17.99 -18.60 -9.28
N ARG A 320 -18.50 -19.27 -8.24
CA ARG A 320 -18.15 -20.66 -7.96
C ARG A 320 -18.55 -21.61 -9.10
N GLN A 321 -19.71 -21.41 -9.74
CA GLN A 321 -20.11 -22.22 -10.89
C GLN A 321 -19.16 -22.05 -12.08
N ILE A 322 -18.73 -20.81 -12.35
CA ILE A 322 -17.76 -20.51 -13.40
C ILE A 322 -16.41 -21.14 -13.06
N MET A 323 -15.93 -20.95 -11.84
CA MET A 323 -14.69 -21.56 -11.35
C MET A 323 -14.73 -23.08 -11.50
N ASP A 324 -15.82 -23.76 -11.14
CA ASP A 324 -15.97 -25.21 -11.23
C ASP A 324 -15.93 -25.71 -12.68
N ALA A 325 -16.59 -24.99 -13.60
CA ALA A 325 -16.63 -25.33 -15.03
C ALA A 325 -15.32 -25.01 -15.77
N SER A 326 -14.51 -24.11 -15.22
CA SER A 326 -13.31 -23.59 -15.87
C SER A 326 -12.11 -24.54 -15.85
N MET A 327 -11.20 -24.39 -16.82
CA MET A 327 -9.84 -24.97 -16.78
C MET A 327 -8.91 -24.23 -15.81
N LEU A 328 -9.20 -22.98 -15.46
CA LEU A 328 -8.46 -22.21 -14.48
C LEU A 328 -8.72 -22.77 -13.08
N HIS A 329 -7.70 -22.73 -12.23
CA HIS A 329 -7.83 -23.12 -10.83
C HIS A 329 -8.40 -21.96 -10.02
N ALA A 330 -9.04 -22.24 -8.88
CA ALA A 330 -9.56 -21.23 -7.96
C ALA A 330 -8.54 -20.19 -7.47
N TYR A 331 -7.24 -20.48 -7.62
CA TYR A 331 -6.13 -19.60 -7.21
C TYR A 331 -5.63 -18.69 -8.34
N HIS A 332 -6.26 -18.76 -9.52
CA HIS A 332 -5.91 -17.92 -10.65
C HIS A 332 -6.23 -16.45 -10.35
N HIS A 333 -5.37 -15.52 -10.78
CA HIS A 333 -5.49 -14.08 -10.51
C HIS A 333 -6.85 -13.53 -10.92
N ILE A 334 -7.38 -13.92 -12.09
CA ILE A 334 -8.74 -13.55 -12.53
C ILE A 334 -9.78 -13.81 -11.42
N PHE A 335 -9.85 -15.03 -10.88
CA PHE A 335 -10.83 -15.34 -9.84
C PHE A 335 -10.52 -14.67 -8.50
N TYR A 336 -9.24 -14.48 -8.16
CA TYR A 336 -8.86 -13.73 -6.98
C TYR A 336 -9.32 -12.27 -7.08
N THR A 337 -9.04 -11.59 -8.19
CA THR A 337 -9.47 -10.22 -8.47
C THR A 337 -10.99 -10.12 -8.43
N THR A 338 -11.72 -11.01 -9.12
CA THR A 338 -13.20 -10.99 -9.07
C THR A 338 -13.74 -11.23 -7.67
N CYS A 339 -13.15 -12.15 -6.89
CA CYS A 339 -13.53 -12.34 -5.48
C CYS A 339 -13.24 -11.08 -4.64
N SER A 340 -12.14 -10.38 -4.92
CA SER A 340 -11.76 -9.14 -4.22
C SER A 340 -12.71 -8.00 -4.56
N THR A 341 -13.10 -7.85 -5.83
CA THR A 341 -14.10 -6.87 -6.26
C THR A 341 -15.48 -7.14 -5.66
N LEU A 342 -15.91 -8.41 -5.64
CA LEU A 342 -17.13 -8.82 -4.93
C LEU A 342 -17.05 -8.56 -3.42
N MET A 343 -15.85 -8.53 -2.84
CA MET A 343 -15.69 -8.14 -1.44
C MET A 343 -15.83 -6.62 -1.29
N SER A 344 -15.26 -5.80 -2.16
CA SER A 344 -15.33 -4.33 -2.01
C SER A 344 -16.70 -3.75 -2.36
N GLU A 345 -17.38 -4.26 -3.39
CA GLU A 345 -18.58 -3.65 -3.97
C GLU A 345 -19.92 -4.21 -3.43
N SER A 346 -19.90 -5.22 -2.57
CA SER A 346 -21.10 -6.05 -2.32
C SER A 346 -21.30 -6.51 -0.87
N ILE A 347 -20.50 -6.00 0.07
CA ILE A 347 -20.67 -6.34 1.50
C ILE A 347 -22.04 -5.86 2.02
N ASP A 348 -22.58 -4.75 1.50
CA ASP A 348 -23.77 -4.11 2.09
C ASP A 348 -25.09 -4.40 1.35
N GLU A 349 -25.06 -4.72 0.05
CA GLU A 349 -26.29 -4.87 -0.74
C GLU A 349 -26.63 -6.32 -1.16
N THR A 350 -25.65 -7.22 -1.28
CA THR A 350 -25.87 -8.51 -1.97
C THR A 350 -25.36 -9.76 -1.25
N LEU A 351 -24.48 -9.63 -0.25
CA LEU A 351 -23.92 -10.77 0.49
C LEU A 351 -24.42 -10.82 1.93
N THR A 352 -25.02 -11.94 2.32
CA THR A 352 -25.24 -12.24 3.74
C THR A 352 -23.89 -12.43 4.47
N PRO A 353 -23.82 -12.17 5.79
CA PRO A 353 -22.60 -12.40 6.57
C PRO A 353 -22.02 -13.82 6.41
N GLU A 354 -22.87 -14.85 6.29
CA GLU A 354 -22.41 -16.21 6.00
C GLU A 354 -21.77 -16.38 4.63
N GLN A 355 -22.30 -15.70 3.61
CA GLN A 355 -21.71 -15.71 2.27
C GLN A 355 -20.39 -14.94 2.24
N ALA A 356 -20.30 -13.81 2.95
CA ALA A 356 -19.07 -13.05 3.11
C ALA A 356 -17.96 -13.91 3.73
N LEU A 357 -18.24 -14.65 4.82
CA LEU A 357 -17.27 -15.59 5.42
C LEU A 357 -16.73 -16.63 4.43
N VAL A 358 -17.59 -17.11 3.51
CA VAL A 358 -17.17 -18.06 2.48
C VAL A 358 -16.22 -17.39 1.48
N VAL A 359 -16.51 -16.16 1.06
CA VAL A 359 -15.64 -15.38 0.15
C VAL A 359 -14.29 -15.07 0.82
N TYR A 360 -14.30 -14.60 2.07
CA TYR A 360 -13.06 -14.32 2.82
C TYR A 360 -12.18 -15.56 2.95
N GLN A 361 -12.79 -16.72 3.22
CA GLN A 361 -12.06 -17.97 3.32
C GLN A 361 -11.42 -18.38 1.98
N GLU A 362 -12.10 -18.17 0.85
CA GLU A 362 -11.54 -18.44 -0.48
C GLU A 362 -10.37 -17.51 -0.80
N LEU A 363 -10.51 -16.20 -0.52
CA LEU A 363 -9.43 -15.22 -0.67
C LEU A 363 -8.22 -15.58 0.21
N LEU A 364 -8.46 -15.98 1.46
CA LEU A 364 -7.40 -16.37 2.38
C LEU A 364 -6.70 -17.67 1.91
N ASN A 365 -7.45 -18.63 1.37
CA ASN A 365 -6.89 -19.86 0.79
C ASN A 365 -5.99 -19.53 -0.42
N SER A 366 -6.46 -18.65 -1.30
CA SER A 366 -5.72 -18.14 -2.45
C SER A 366 -4.42 -17.46 -2.01
N LEU A 367 -4.48 -16.53 -1.06
CA LEU A 367 -3.30 -15.87 -0.50
C LEU A 367 -2.33 -16.86 0.15
N ASN A 368 -2.81 -17.82 0.94
CA ASN A 368 -1.94 -18.83 1.56
C ASN A 368 -1.23 -19.73 0.54
N TYR A 369 -1.82 -19.91 -0.64
CA TYR A 369 -1.22 -20.70 -1.71
C TYR A 369 -0.17 -19.93 -2.53
N VAL A 370 -0.52 -18.71 -2.95
CA VAL A 370 0.31 -17.85 -3.82
C VAL A 370 1.36 -17.10 -3.02
N VAL A 371 0.93 -16.40 -1.97
CA VAL A 371 1.77 -15.56 -1.11
C VAL A 371 2.25 -16.42 0.07
N THR A 372 3.39 -17.10 -0.05
CA THR A 372 3.82 -18.06 0.99
C THR A 372 4.43 -17.41 2.24
N TYR A 373 4.57 -16.10 2.25
CA TYR A 373 5.13 -15.30 3.34
C TYR A 373 4.00 -14.61 4.16
N PRO A 374 4.30 -14.08 5.37
CA PRO A 374 3.42 -13.18 6.11
C PRO A 374 3.03 -11.96 5.28
N HIS A 375 1.75 -11.56 5.28
CA HIS A 375 1.28 -10.45 4.46
C HIS A 375 0.09 -9.74 5.11
N ALA A 376 0.02 -8.41 4.95
CA ALA A 376 -1.03 -7.57 5.51
C ALA A 376 -2.44 -7.97 5.03
N SER A 377 -2.61 -8.32 3.74
CA SER A 377 -3.93 -8.76 3.23
C SER A 377 -4.45 -10.03 3.91
N LYS A 378 -3.58 -10.92 4.39
CA LYS A 378 -4.01 -12.09 5.17
C LYS A 378 -4.52 -11.67 6.54
N LEU A 379 -3.84 -10.70 7.17
CA LEU A 379 -4.25 -10.13 8.44
C LEU A 379 -5.62 -9.45 8.30
N GLN A 380 -5.81 -8.65 7.24
CA GLN A 380 -7.09 -7.99 6.96
C GLN A 380 -8.24 -8.99 6.84
N LEU A 381 -8.07 -10.07 6.08
CA LEU A 381 -9.10 -11.12 5.97
C LEU A 381 -9.38 -11.82 7.30
N LEU A 382 -8.34 -12.12 8.09
CA LEU A 382 -8.52 -12.70 9.42
C LEU A 382 -9.31 -11.77 10.34
N ASN A 383 -9.03 -10.46 10.29
CA ASN A 383 -9.77 -9.44 11.03
C ASN A 383 -11.24 -9.39 10.60
N LEU A 384 -11.52 -9.29 9.29
CA LEU A 384 -12.88 -9.30 8.74
C LEU A 384 -13.65 -10.55 9.16
N MET A 385 -13.05 -11.74 9.01
CA MET A 385 -13.67 -13.00 9.43
C MET A 385 -13.99 -13.03 10.94
N ALA A 386 -13.13 -12.43 11.78
CA ALA A 386 -13.36 -12.33 13.21
C ALA A 386 -14.59 -11.45 13.49
N GLN A 387 -14.62 -10.25 12.92
CA GLN A 387 -15.71 -9.28 13.09
C GLN A 387 -17.05 -9.85 12.62
N THR A 388 -17.09 -10.45 11.42
CA THR A 388 -18.30 -11.11 10.91
C THR A 388 -18.75 -12.27 11.80
N CYS A 389 -17.82 -13.01 12.41
CA CYS A 389 -18.17 -14.06 13.37
C CYS A 389 -18.75 -13.48 14.67
N VAL A 390 -18.31 -12.32 15.14
CA VAL A 390 -18.92 -11.61 16.29
C VAL A 390 -20.36 -11.23 15.95
N GLY A 391 -20.60 -10.60 14.80
CA GLY A 391 -21.95 -10.22 14.34
C GLY A 391 -22.90 -11.42 14.21
N LEU A 392 -22.37 -12.60 13.85
CA LEU A 392 -23.12 -13.86 13.78
C LEU A 392 -23.24 -14.61 15.13
N GLY A 393 -22.71 -14.06 16.22
CA GLY A 393 -22.69 -14.70 17.54
C GLY A 393 -21.78 -15.94 17.64
N ARG A 394 -20.84 -16.12 16.72
CA ARG A 394 -19.88 -17.24 16.64
C ARG A 394 -18.58 -16.90 17.36
N ILE A 395 -18.67 -16.59 18.65
CA ILE A 395 -17.58 -15.98 19.44
C ILE A 395 -16.32 -16.86 19.52
N ASP A 396 -16.47 -18.18 19.69
CA ASP A 396 -15.31 -19.09 19.70
C ASP A 396 -14.54 -19.05 18.37
N THR A 397 -15.25 -18.94 17.24
CA THR A 397 -14.64 -18.82 15.91
C THR A 397 -14.01 -17.44 15.72
N ALA A 398 -14.67 -16.38 16.18
CA ALA A 398 -14.11 -15.02 16.15
C ALA A 398 -12.78 -14.96 16.91
N LYS A 399 -12.74 -15.55 18.10
CA LYS A 399 -11.52 -15.65 18.91
C LYS A 399 -10.38 -16.35 18.15
N MET A 400 -10.67 -17.49 17.51
CA MET A 400 -9.66 -18.19 16.71
C MET A 400 -9.10 -17.32 15.58
N HIS A 401 -9.94 -16.51 14.95
CA HIS A 401 -9.51 -15.56 13.92
C HIS A 401 -8.67 -14.42 14.49
N TYR A 402 -9.04 -13.84 15.65
CA TYR A 402 -8.21 -12.85 16.33
C TYR A 402 -6.86 -13.40 16.80
N GLU A 403 -6.81 -14.63 17.32
CA GLU A 403 -5.56 -15.31 17.66
C GLU A 403 -4.65 -15.48 16.43
N ALA A 404 -5.23 -15.86 15.29
CA ALA A 404 -4.51 -15.96 14.03
C ALA A 404 -4.08 -14.58 13.49
N ALA A 405 -4.93 -13.56 13.63
CA ALA A 405 -4.62 -12.18 13.26
C ALA A 405 -3.46 -11.64 14.09
N HIS A 406 -3.47 -11.82 15.42
CA HIS A 406 -2.34 -11.47 16.29
C HIS A 406 -1.04 -12.16 15.86
N ALA A 407 -1.10 -13.47 15.61
CA ALA A 407 0.07 -14.22 15.15
C ALA A 407 0.61 -13.74 13.80
N MET A 408 -0.27 -13.34 12.86
CA MET A 408 0.11 -12.76 11.57
C MET A 408 0.69 -11.35 11.76
N SER A 409 0.03 -10.51 12.55
CA SER A 409 0.42 -9.12 12.84
C SER A 409 1.83 -9.06 13.46
N CYS A 410 2.15 -9.96 14.39
CA CYS A 410 3.50 -10.06 14.96
C CYS A 410 4.58 -10.36 13.91
N ARG A 411 4.23 -11.07 12.84
CA ARG A 411 5.17 -11.45 11.76
C ARG A 411 5.30 -10.35 10.69
N VAL A 412 4.27 -9.51 10.52
CA VAL A 412 4.21 -8.44 9.52
C VAL A 412 4.66 -7.10 10.10
N PHE A 413 4.12 -6.69 11.26
CA PHE A 413 4.35 -5.37 11.85
C PHE A 413 5.32 -5.39 13.05
N GLY A 414 5.58 -6.58 13.60
CA GLY A 414 6.42 -6.76 14.78
C GLY A 414 5.59 -6.79 16.08
N SER A 415 6.02 -7.63 17.02
CA SER A 415 5.22 -7.96 18.22
C SER A 415 4.94 -6.81 19.19
N THR A 416 5.61 -5.66 19.05
CA THR A 416 5.47 -4.53 19.98
C THR A 416 4.78 -3.31 19.40
N CYS A 417 4.35 -3.35 18.12
CA CYS A 417 3.56 -2.28 17.51
C CYS A 417 2.15 -2.21 18.13
N GLY A 418 1.44 -1.10 17.88
CA GLY A 418 0.08 -0.88 18.41
C GLY A 418 -0.90 -1.94 17.93
N GLU A 419 -0.84 -2.28 16.64
CA GLU A 419 -1.78 -3.16 15.96
C GLU A 419 -1.63 -4.61 16.46
N SER A 420 -0.39 -5.07 16.67
CA SER A 420 -0.14 -6.39 17.28
C SER A 420 -0.71 -6.46 18.70
N LYS A 421 -0.56 -5.40 19.50
CA LYS A 421 -1.13 -5.33 20.85
C LYS A 421 -2.66 -5.29 20.83
N MET A 422 -3.26 -4.55 19.89
CA MET A 422 -4.71 -4.51 19.67
C MET A 422 -5.25 -5.92 19.37
N PHE A 423 -4.62 -6.64 18.44
CA PHE A 423 -5.05 -8.01 18.13
C PHE A 423 -4.84 -8.99 19.29
N LEU A 424 -3.81 -8.79 20.11
CA LEU A 424 -3.64 -9.55 21.35
C LEU A 424 -4.81 -9.29 22.31
N GLU A 425 -5.19 -8.03 22.50
CA GLU A 425 -6.33 -7.65 23.34
C GLU A 425 -7.65 -8.22 22.82
N LEU A 426 -7.90 -8.17 21.50
CA LEU A 426 -9.06 -8.77 20.86
C LEU A 426 -9.09 -10.31 20.99
N ALA A 427 -7.93 -10.96 21.00
CA ALA A 427 -7.83 -12.41 21.19
C ALA A 427 -8.05 -12.82 22.66
N GLU A 428 -7.55 -12.03 23.61
CA GLU A 428 -7.70 -12.27 25.04
C GLU A 428 -9.12 -11.93 25.54
N ASN A 429 -9.68 -10.83 25.02
CA ASN A 429 -10.97 -10.25 25.38
C ASN A 429 -11.88 -10.12 24.15
N THR A 430 -12.13 -11.23 23.47
CA THR A 430 -12.96 -11.23 22.26
C THR A 430 -14.35 -10.65 22.53
N PRO A 431 -14.77 -9.60 21.80
CA PRO A 431 -16.09 -9.00 21.98
C PRO A 431 -17.19 -10.02 21.70
N THR A 432 -18.28 -9.91 22.45
CA THR A 432 -19.42 -10.83 22.37
C THR A 432 -20.64 -10.23 21.68
N THR A 433 -20.64 -8.91 21.49
CA THR A 433 -21.67 -8.14 20.79
C THR A 433 -21.04 -7.21 19.75
N VAL A 434 -21.87 -6.71 18.83
CA VAL A 434 -21.46 -5.72 17.84
C VAL A 434 -21.07 -4.41 18.53
N ASP A 435 -21.82 -3.97 19.54
CA ASP A 435 -21.53 -2.73 20.28
C ASP A 435 -20.19 -2.81 21.04
N GLU A 436 -19.89 -3.95 21.67
CA GLU A 436 -18.59 -4.17 22.33
C GLU A 436 -17.44 -4.13 21.32
N MET A 437 -17.67 -4.66 20.11
CA MET A 437 -16.70 -4.62 19.03
C MET A 437 -16.51 -3.18 18.52
N ALA A 438 -17.60 -2.45 18.25
CA ALA A 438 -17.57 -1.06 17.78
C ALA A 438 -16.75 -0.16 18.72
N ALA A 439 -17.01 -0.24 20.03
CA ALA A 439 -16.27 0.50 21.04
C ALA A 439 -14.75 0.21 21.03
N LEU A 440 -14.34 -1.03 20.78
CA LEU A 440 -12.91 -1.41 20.72
C LEU A 440 -12.19 -0.88 19.49
N TYR A 441 -12.91 -0.67 18.39
CA TYR A 441 -12.35 -0.05 17.17
C TYR A 441 -12.49 1.48 17.16
N GLY A 442 -13.02 2.08 18.24
CA GLY A 442 -13.15 3.53 18.37
C GLY A 442 -14.38 4.11 17.69
N PHE A 443 -15.40 3.29 17.42
CA PHE A 443 -16.72 3.72 16.98
C PHE A 443 -17.58 3.89 18.23
N GLU A 444 -17.52 5.06 18.86
CA GLU A 444 -18.53 5.46 19.84
C GLU A 444 -19.74 6.00 19.05
N ASP A 445 -20.95 5.55 19.38
CA ASP A 445 -22.15 6.21 18.90
C ASP A 445 -22.10 7.65 19.43
N ASP A 446 -21.95 8.63 18.54
CA ASP A 446 -22.32 10.01 18.83
C ASP A 446 -23.84 10.02 19.08
N ASP A 447 -24.25 9.64 20.29
CA ASP A 447 -25.54 10.00 20.86
C ASP A 447 -25.53 11.53 21.01
N ASP A 448 -25.66 12.23 19.88
CA ASP A 448 -26.12 13.61 19.86
C ASP A 448 -27.47 13.60 20.56
N GLU A 449 -27.45 14.07 21.82
CA GLU A 449 -28.65 14.48 22.55
C GLU A 449 -29.42 15.43 21.64
N VAL A 450 -30.39 14.90 20.91
CA VAL A 450 -31.38 15.68 20.18
C VAL A 450 -32.12 16.48 21.24
N ASP A 451 -31.76 17.74 21.38
CA ASP A 451 -32.49 18.73 22.16
C ASP A 451 -33.94 18.72 21.66
N ASP A 452 -34.83 18.17 22.50
CA ASP A 452 -36.28 18.08 22.34
C ASP A 452 -36.90 19.48 22.20
N ASP A 453 -36.83 20.09 21.02
CA ASP A 453 -37.65 21.24 20.64
C ASP A 453 -37.76 21.35 19.11
N ASP A 454 -38.41 20.37 18.46
CA ASP A 454 -39.45 20.67 17.46
C ASP A 454 -40.27 19.42 17.13
N ARG A 455 -41.56 19.51 17.46
CA ARG A 455 -42.57 18.49 17.18
C ARG A 455 -43.01 18.55 15.72
N ASP A 456 -43.38 17.36 15.23
CA ASP A 456 -44.25 17.08 14.08
C ASP A 456 -43.55 16.76 12.74
N ASN A 457 -43.12 15.50 12.56
CA ASN A 457 -43.69 14.65 11.50
C ASN A 457 -43.31 13.16 11.66
N GLU A 458 -44.28 12.30 11.37
CA GLU A 458 -44.24 10.84 11.53
C GLU A 458 -43.44 10.14 10.40
N ASN A 459 -42.69 9.08 10.77
CA ASN A 459 -42.24 7.92 9.98
C ASN A 459 -41.36 8.20 8.72
N ASP A 460 -40.13 7.71 8.60
CA ASP A 460 -39.70 6.30 8.61
C ASP A 460 -38.20 6.19 8.98
N GLU A 461 -37.85 5.07 9.61
CA GLU A 461 -36.56 4.72 10.21
C GLU A 461 -35.52 4.34 9.14
N GLU A 462 -34.32 4.92 9.20
CA GLU A 462 -33.07 4.27 8.76
C GLU A 462 -31.89 4.99 9.45
N SER A 463 -31.28 4.31 10.42
CA SER A 463 -30.04 4.72 11.08
C SER A 463 -28.86 4.22 10.23
N PRO A 464 -27.83 5.03 9.94
CA PRO A 464 -26.63 4.54 9.24
C PRO A 464 -25.83 3.56 10.11
N ASP A 465 -25.31 2.48 9.52
CA ASP A 465 -24.61 1.35 10.18
C ASP A 465 -23.07 1.63 10.27
N PRO A 466 -22.40 1.40 11.41
CA PRO A 466 -20.97 1.72 11.65
C PRO A 466 -19.91 1.03 10.76
N LEU A 467 -20.29 0.19 9.80
CA LEU A 467 -19.37 -0.49 8.87
C LEU A 467 -18.69 0.46 7.86
N ASP A 468 -19.18 1.70 7.75
CA ASP A 468 -18.82 2.68 6.71
C ASP A 468 -17.36 3.18 6.77
N ARG A 469 -16.65 3.02 7.90
CA ARG A 469 -15.31 3.60 8.10
C ARG A 469 -14.15 2.60 8.23
N ALA A 470 -14.41 1.29 8.26
CA ALA A 470 -13.35 0.29 8.35
C ALA A 470 -12.48 0.18 7.08
N GLN A 471 -12.89 0.82 5.97
CA GLN A 471 -12.21 0.76 4.68
C GLN A 471 -11.15 1.87 4.48
N SER A 472 -11.19 2.96 5.26
CA SER A 472 -10.38 4.16 4.96
C SER A 472 -8.90 4.09 5.39
N SER A 473 -8.48 3.06 6.16
CA SER A 473 -7.11 2.98 6.70
C SER A 473 -6.16 2.06 5.94
N HIS A 474 -6.63 1.42 4.85
CA HIS A 474 -5.79 0.57 4.01
C HIS A 474 -6.17 0.73 2.53
N SER A 475 -5.92 1.92 1.98
CA SER A 475 -5.87 2.12 0.53
C SER A 475 -4.70 1.31 -0.02
N THR A 476 -5.02 0.19 -0.68
CA THR A 476 -4.05 -0.49 -1.55
C THR A 476 -3.62 0.48 -2.64
N ILE A 477 -2.32 0.76 -2.72
CA ILE A 477 -1.60 1.46 -3.79
C ILE A 477 -2.40 1.45 -5.10
N GLY A 478 -3.08 2.56 -5.37
CA GLY A 478 -3.48 2.93 -6.71
C GLY A 478 -2.22 3.21 -7.50
N ASN A 479 -2.12 2.65 -8.70
CA ASN A 479 -0.98 2.85 -9.59
C ASN A 479 -0.79 4.36 -9.87
N VAL A 480 0.21 4.95 -9.25
CA VAL A 480 0.82 6.21 -9.70
C VAL A 480 2.33 5.96 -9.76
N TRP A 481 2.82 5.73 -10.97
CA TRP A 481 4.22 5.92 -11.38
C TRP A 481 4.21 6.63 -12.72
#